data_AF-A0A353BDH1-F1
#
_entry.id   AF-A0A353BDH1-F1
#
_cell.length_a   1.000
_cell.length_b   1.000
_cell.length_c   1.000
_cell.angle_alpha   90.00
_cell.angle_beta   90.00
_cell.angle_gamma   90.00
#
_symmetry.space_group_name_H-M   'P 1'
#
loop_
_entity.id
_entity.type
_entity.pdbx_description
1 polymer ?
#
loop_
_entity_poly.entity_id
_entity_poly.type
_entity_poly.pdbx_seq_one_letter_code
_entity_poly.pdbx_strand_id
1 'polypeptide(L)'
;MSVLDRKNRARKQYAQPVTEHSDERIAALARGCVQHHVDDFWFHQCPRFVSLSTEFAVELRELLESGLGHQAGFAGHIVVELLLDSVLCERDPELLERYYGNLASLNVEVLEAAANAICAKPVTKLSLLVPRFIQERFLADYHDDQLLRMRLNGVMRRVRLPMLPDSVVAWLATARERVREHADELLTPPA
;
A
#
# COMPACT_ATOMS: atom_id res chain seq x y z
N MET A 1 -16.53 -1.97 2.55
CA MET A 1 -16.39 -3.44 2.55
C MET A 1 -15.45 -3.86 3.68
N SER A 2 -15.84 -4.82 4.52
CA SER A 2 -14.94 -5.49 5.47
C SER A 2 -14.09 -6.49 4.68
N VAL A 3 -12.93 -6.06 4.22
CA VAL A 3 -12.06 -6.85 3.32
C VAL A 3 -11.15 -7.73 4.18
N LEU A 4 -11.51 -9.02 4.29
CA LEU A 4 -10.76 -10.12 4.91
C LEU A 4 -10.43 -9.97 6.41
N ASP A 5 -10.18 -11.11 7.09
CA ASP A 5 -9.69 -11.10 8.47
C ASP A 5 -8.31 -10.42 8.48
N ARG A 6 -8.24 -9.15 8.93
CA ARG A 6 -7.00 -8.35 9.00
C ARG A 6 -5.86 -9.03 9.76
N LYS A 7 -6.18 -10.01 10.61
CA LYS A 7 -5.22 -10.78 11.40
C LYS A 7 -4.64 -11.95 10.61
N ASN A 8 -5.29 -12.38 9.54
CA ASN A 8 -4.88 -13.48 8.68
C ASN A 8 -3.97 -12.99 7.54
N ARG A 9 -2.75 -12.59 7.88
CA ARG A 9 -1.77 -12.03 6.93
C ARG A 9 -0.87 -13.12 6.35
N ALA A 10 -0.56 -13.01 5.05
CA ALA A 10 0.50 -13.78 4.41
C ALA A 10 1.87 -13.28 4.90
N ARG A 11 2.37 -13.84 5.99
CA ARG A 11 3.66 -13.45 6.59
C ARG A 11 4.82 -14.17 5.91
N LYS A 12 5.99 -13.52 5.82
CA LYS A 12 7.23 -14.12 5.30
C LYS A 12 7.52 -15.50 5.89
N GLN A 13 7.44 -15.64 7.22
CA GLN A 13 7.68 -16.90 7.93
C GLN A 13 6.73 -18.05 7.55
N TYR A 14 5.55 -17.75 7.01
CA TYR A 14 4.61 -18.76 6.53
C TYR A 14 4.70 -18.98 5.02
N ALA A 15 5.14 -17.98 4.26
CA ALA A 15 5.39 -18.12 2.83
C ALA A 15 6.69 -18.89 2.55
N GLN A 16 7.72 -18.72 3.38
CA GLN A 16 9.04 -19.32 3.18
C GLN A 16 9.00 -20.86 3.00
N PRO A 17 8.27 -21.65 3.80
CA PRO A 17 8.21 -23.10 3.58
C PRO A 17 7.45 -23.51 2.31
N VAL A 18 6.71 -22.59 1.69
CA VAL A 18 5.86 -22.83 0.51
C VAL A 18 6.59 -22.48 -0.79
N THR A 19 7.80 -21.89 -0.73
CA THR A 19 8.55 -21.48 -1.93
C THR A 19 9.02 -22.64 -2.81
N GLU A 20 8.97 -23.87 -2.29
CA GLU A 20 9.31 -25.13 -2.96
C GLU A 20 8.07 -26.04 -3.14
N HIS A 21 6.87 -25.47 -3.14
CA HIS A 21 5.64 -26.22 -3.34
C HIS A 21 5.63 -26.96 -4.69
N SER A 22 5.04 -28.15 -4.75
CA SER A 22 5.03 -28.99 -5.96
C SER A 22 4.27 -28.39 -7.14
N ASP A 23 3.21 -27.62 -6.87
CA ASP A 23 2.60 -26.71 -7.86
C ASP A 23 3.44 -25.43 -7.98
N GLU A 24 4.10 -25.26 -9.12
CA GLU A 24 4.99 -24.14 -9.41
C GLU A 24 4.29 -22.76 -9.30
N ARG A 25 2.98 -22.69 -9.55
CA ARG A 25 2.24 -21.41 -9.45
C ARG A 25 2.09 -20.97 -7.99
N ILE A 26 1.88 -21.94 -7.11
CA ILE A 26 1.83 -21.71 -5.66
C ILE A 26 3.22 -21.33 -5.15
N ALA A 27 4.26 -22.04 -5.59
CA ALA A 27 5.64 -21.74 -5.26
C ALA A 27 6.05 -20.33 -5.71
N ALA A 28 5.69 -19.94 -6.93
CA ALA A 28 5.93 -18.60 -7.47
C ALA A 28 5.25 -17.50 -6.65
N LEU A 29 3.98 -17.67 -6.26
CA LEU A 29 3.29 -16.71 -5.40
C LEU A 29 3.97 -16.59 -4.04
N ALA A 30 4.36 -17.72 -3.43
CA ALA A 30 5.07 -17.73 -2.15
C ALA A 30 6.40 -16.98 -2.23
N ARG A 31 7.19 -17.18 -3.30
CA ARG A 31 8.42 -16.42 -3.56
C ARG A 31 8.14 -14.92 -3.72
N GLY A 32 7.09 -14.56 -4.45
CA GLY A 32 6.63 -13.16 -4.57
C GLY A 32 6.26 -12.55 -3.23
N CYS A 33 5.55 -13.28 -2.34
CA CYS A 33 5.27 -12.82 -0.98
C CYS A 33 6.56 -12.60 -0.18
N VAL A 34 7.52 -13.53 -0.24
CA VAL A 34 8.81 -13.39 0.44
C VAL A 34 9.58 -12.17 -0.07
N GLN A 35 9.61 -11.98 -1.39
CA GLN A 35 10.26 -10.83 -2.01
C GLN A 35 9.60 -9.51 -1.57
N HIS A 36 8.26 -9.44 -1.60
CA HIS A 36 7.53 -8.27 -1.13
C HIS A 36 7.90 -7.89 0.32
N HIS A 37 8.04 -8.85 1.23
CA HIS A 37 8.48 -8.57 2.61
C HIS A 37 9.93 -8.07 2.70
N VAL A 38 10.81 -8.49 1.78
CA VAL A 38 12.18 -7.95 1.68
C VAL A 38 12.12 -6.51 1.15
N ASP A 39 11.31 -6.28 0.12
CA ASP A 39 11.16 -4.98 -0.51
C ASP A 39 10.57 -3.95 0.46
N ASP A 40 9.49 -4.32 1.13
CA ASP A 40 8.84 -3.53 2.17
C ASP A 40 9.84 -3.20 3.30
N PHE A 41 10.60 -4.18 3.77
CA PHE A 41 11.56 -3.97 4.85
C PHE A 41 12.63 -2.94 4.51
N TRP A 42 13.27 -3.03 3.33
CA TRP A 42 14.31 -2.06 2.98
C TRP A 42 13.71 -0.68 2.70
N PHE A 43 12.54 -0.62 2.07
CA PHE A 43 11.87 0.65 1.75
C PHE A 43 11.57 1.43 3.03
N HIS A 44 11.06 0.76 4.06
CA HIS A 44 10.80 1.34 5.38
C HIS A 44 12.07 1.75 6.14
N GLN A 45 13.23 1.23 5.74
CA GLN A 45 14.53 1.61 6.28
C GLN A 45 15.24 2.68 5.44
N CYS A 46 14.69 3.06 4.28
CA CYS A 46 15.25 4.12 3.45
C CYS A 46 15.35 5.42 4.27
N PRO A 47 16.55 6.03 4.39
CA PRO A 47 16.71 7.26 5.17
C PRO A 47 15.77 8.38 4.73
N ARG A 48 15.52 8.48 3.41
CA ARG A 48 14.62 9.48 2.85
C ARG A 48 13.16 9.21 3.18
N PHE A 49 12.74 7.94 3.19
CA PHE A 49 11.39 7.57 3.62
C PHE A 49 11.17 7.93 5.09
N VAL A 50 12.14 7.62 5.96
CA VAL A 50 12.08 7.92 7.39
C VAL A 50 12.02 9.43 7.65
N SER A 51 12.88 10.22 7.00
CA SER A 51 12.91 11.67 7.19
C SER A 51 11.61 12.31 6.69
N LEU A 52 11.19 11.99 5.47
CA LEU A 52 10.02 12.61 4.85
C LEU A 52 8.71 12.24 5.58
N SER A 53 8.58 10.98 6.00
CA SER A 53 7.44 10.54 6.82
C SER A 53 7.38 11.29 8.16
N THR A 54 8.54 11.59 8.76
CA THR A 54 8.63 12.34 10.02
C THR A 54 8.27 13.81 9.83
N GLU A 55 8.78 14.44 8.77
CA GLU A 55 8.44 15.82 8.40
C GLU A 55 6.95 15.97 8.15
N PHE A 56 6.37 15.07 7.34
CA PHE A 56 4.93 15.06 7.07
C PHE A 56 4.11 14.82 8.33
N ALA A 57 4.58 13.99 9.26
CA ALA A 57 3.91 13.80 10.54
C ALA A 57 3.89 15.06 11.42
N VAL A 58 4.93 15.89 11.37
CA VAL A 58 4.96 17.17 12.09
C VAL A 58 3.95 18.14 11.47
N GLU A 59 4.00 18.31 10.15
CA GLU A 59 3.10 19.24 9.43
C GLU A 59 1.63 18.82 9.55
N LEU A 60 1.33 17.52 9.40
CA LEU A 60 -0.01 17.01 9.60
C LEU A 60 -0.51 17.25 11.03
N ARG A 61 0.36 17.18 12.05
CA ARG A 61 -0.06 17.47 13.42
C ARG A 61 -0.54 18.92 13.59
N GLU A 62 0.06 19.86 12.87
CA GLU A 62 -0.34 21.28 12.89
C GLU A 62 -1.68 21.52 12.19
N LEU A 63 -2.04 20.66 11.23
CA LEU A 63 -3.31 20.72 10.50
C LEU A 63 -4.47 20.02 11.23
N LEU A 64 -4.19 19.25 12.27
CA LEU A 64 -5.18 18.50 13.04
C LEU A 64 -5.62 19.28 14.28
N GLU A 65 -6.87 19.06 14.70
CA GLU A 65 -7.38 19.65 15.94
C GLU A 65 -6.56 19.21 17.16
N SER A 66 -6.51 20.08 18.18
CA SER A 66 -5.83 19.78 19.44
C SER A 66 -6.35 18.47 20.05
N GLY A 67 -5.44 17.56 20.43
CA GLY A 67 -5.77 16.22 20.93
C GLY A 67 -5.79 15.12 19.87
N LEU A 68 -5.72 15.47 18.58
CA LEU A 68 -5.72 14.54 17.45
C LEU A 68 -4.31 14.34 16.84
N GLY A 69 -3.24 14.66 17.58
CA GLY A 69 -1.87 14.59 17.06
C GLY A 69 -1.24 13.18 17.00
N HIS A 70 -1.91 12.16 17.52
CA HIS A 70 -1.38 10.80 17.66
C HIS A 70 -1.42 10.01 16.34
N GLN A 71 -2.38 10.28 15.47
CA GLN A 71 -2.42 9.65 14.14
C GLN A 71 -1.46 10.27 13.12
N ALA A 72 -0.86 11.43 13.42
CA ALA A 72 -0.06 12.18 12.45
C ALA A 72 1.17 11.37 11.98
N GLY A 73 1.78 10.58 12.87
CA GLY A 73 2.87 9.66 12.49
C GLY A 73 2.43 8.60 11.47
N PHE A 74 1.29 7.95 11.72
CA PHE A 74 0.72 6.98 10.80
C PHE A 74 0.31 7.62 9.47
N ALA A 75 -0.32 8.80 9.52
CA ALA A 75 -0.75 9.54 8.35
C ALA A 75 0.43 10.04 7.50
N GLY A 76 1.47 10.59 8.11
CA GLY A 76 2.67 11.04 7.41
C GLY A 76 3.35 9.90 6.65
N HIS A 77 3.46 8.74 7.28
CA HIS A 77 3.97 7.51 6.66
C HIS A 77 3.17 7.05 5.45
N ILE A 78 1.85 6.83 5.59
CA ILE A 78 1.02 6.33 4.48
C ILE A 78 0.92 7.35 3.34
N VAL A 79 0.98 8.65 3.64
CA VAL A 79 0.96 9.69 2.62
C VAL A 79 2.19 9.61 1.70
N VAL A 80 3.39 9.35 2.23
CA VAL A 80 4.59 9.16 1.40
C VAL A 80 4.39 8.01 0.42
N GLU A 81 3.87 6.87 0.88
CA GLU A 81 3.61 5.69 0.04
C GLU A 81 2.62 6.01 -1.09
N LEU A 82 1.47 6.62 -0.77
CA LEU A 82 0.43 6.86 -1.78
C LEU A 82 0.81 7.96 -2.78
N LEU A 83 1.56 8.97 -2.33
CA LEU A 83 2.08 10.00 -3.22
C LEU A 83 3.18 9.43 -4.12
N LEU A 84 4.01 8.51 -3.62
CA LEU A 84 5.03 7.84 -4.43
C LEU A 84 4.37 6.99 -5.53
N ASP A 85 3.30 6.26 -5.22
CA ASP A 85 2.48 5.54 -6.22
C ASP A 85 1.96 6.50 -7.31
N SER A 86 1.49 7.69 -6.93
CA SER A 86 1.04 8.69 -7.90
C SER A 86 2.19 9.21 -8.77
N VAL A 87 3.35 9.50 -8.19
CA VAL A 87 4.55 9.95 -8.92
C VAL A 87 5.03 8.87 -9.89
N LEU A 88 4.97 7.59 -9.50
CA LEU A 88 5.29 6.48 -10.38
C LEU A 88 4.33 6.42 -11.59
N CYS A 89 3.03 6.62 -11.36
CA CYS A 89 2.03 6.67 -12.44
C CYS A 89 2.19 7.89 -13.35
N GLU A 90 2.67 9.02 -12.82
CA GLU A 90 3.02 10.21 -13.63
C GLU A 90 4.24 9.95 -14.52
N ARG A 91 5.26 9.25 -13.98
CA ARG A 91 6.52 8.94 -14.69
C ARG A 91 6.34 7.88 -15.77
N ASP A 92 5.45 6.90 -15.55
CA ASP A 92 5.10 5.87 -16.51
C ASP A 92 3.56 5.81 -16.68
N PRO A 93 3.01 6.49 -17.71
CA PRO A 93 1.57 6.51 -17.97
C PRO A 93 0.94 5.13 -18.22
N GLU A 94 1.74 4.12 -18.60
CA GLU A 94 1.24 2.76 -18.85
C GLU A 94 1.27 1.88 -17.59
N LEU A 95 1.93 2.34 -16.52
CA LEU A 95 2.14 1.57 -15.29
C LEU A 95 0.82 1.10 -14.68
N LEU A 96 -0.18 1.98 -14.63
CA LEU A 96 -1.47 1.69 -14.03
C LEU A 96 -2.24 0.61 -14.81
N GLU A 97 -2.23 0.68 -16.14
CA GLU A 97 -2.87 -0.34 -16.98
C GLU A 97 -2.13 -1.67 -16.89
N ARG A 98 -0.80 -1.65 -16.88
CA ARG A 98 0.01 -2.85 -16.68
C ARG A 98 -0.24 -3.48 -15.32
N TYR A 99 -0.34 -2.68 -14.26
CA TYR A 99 -0.64 -3.15 -12.90
C TYR A 99 -1.99 -3.86 -12.84
N TYR A 100 -3.07 -3.21 -13.28
CA TYR A 100 -4.40 -3.82 -13.25
C TYR A 100 -4.58 -4.95 -14.27
N GLY A 101 -3.91 -4.89 -15.43
CA GLY A 101 -3.86 -5.97 -16.41
C GLY A 101 -3.19 -7.23 -15.84
N ASN A 102 -2.08 -7.08 -15.12
CA ASN A 102 -1.43 -8.18 -14.43
C ASN A 102 -2.35 -8.81 -13.38
N LEU A 103 -3.04 -8.00 -12.57
CA LEU A 103 -4.01 -8.51 -11.59
C LEU A 103 -5.19 -9.23 -12.24
N ALA A 104 -5.70 -8.71 -13.37
CA ALA A 104 -6.79 -9.33 -14.12
C ALA A 104 -6.40 -10.66 -14.77
N SER A 105 -5.11 -10.87 -15.03
CA SER A 105 -4.60 -12.12 -15.60
C SER A 105 -4.45 -13.26 -14.58
N LEU A 106 -4.59 -12.96 -13.28
CA LEU A 106 -4.41 -13.95 -12.23
C LEU A 106 -5.54 -15.00 -12.25
N ASN A 107 -5.14 -16.27 -12.15
CA ASN A 107 -6.09 -17.34 -11.83
C ASN A 107 -6.45 -17.27 -10.34
N VAL A 108 -7.71 -16.92 -10.07
CA VAL A 108 -8.24 -16.67 -8.73
C VAL A 108 -8.25 -17.94 -7.87
N GLU A 109 -8.54 -19.10 -8.45
CA GLU A 109 -8.56 -20.37 -7.73
C GLU A 109 -7.16 -20.75 -7.25
N VAL A 110 -6.15 -20.55 -8.10
CA VAL A 110 -4.73 -20.74 -7.75
C VAL A 110 -4.30 -19.74 -6.69
N LEU A 111 -4.70 -18.48 -6.82
CA LEU A 111 -4.42 -17.45 -5.81
C LEU A 111 -5.02 -17.82 -4.45
N GLU A 112 -6.25 -18.33 -4.42
CA GLU A 112 -6.89 -18.78 -3.18
C GLU A 112 -6.24 -20.04 -2.61
N ALA A 113 -5.88 -21.02 -3.45
CA ALA A 113 -5.14 -22.21 -3.02
C ALA A 113 -3.78 -21.84 -2.40
N ALA A 114 -3.03 -20.96 -3.07
CA ALA A 114 -1.75 -20.48 -2.58
C ALA A 114 -1.91 -19.66 -1.28
N ALA A 115 -2.92 -18.79 -1.20
CA ALA A 115 -3.23 -18.06 0.03
C ALA A 115 -3.57 -19.01 1.19
N ASN A 116 -4.27 -20.12 0.94
CA ASN A 116 -4.54 -21.15 1.95
C ASN A 116 -3.30 -21.96 2.35
N ALA A 117 -2.32 -22.11 1.44
CA ALA A 117 -1.04 -22.74 1.77
C ALA A 117 -0.15 -21.83 2.65
N ILE A 118 -0.29 -20.50 2.53
CA ILE A 118 0.56 -19.51 3.21
C ILE A 118 -0.09 -18.95 4.49
N CYS A 119 -1.39 -18.68 4.49
CA CYS A 119 -2.05 -18.01 5.60
C CYS A 119 -2.37 -18.96 6.76
N ALA A 120 -2.34 -18.45 7.99
CA ALA A 120 -2.59 -19.25 9.19
C ALA A 120 -4.05 -19.74 9.32
N LYS A 121 -5.00 -19.04 8.69
CA LYS A 121 -6.41 -19.42 8.65
C LYS A 121 -6.89 -19.54 7.20
N PRO A 122 -7.96 -20.31 6.94
CA PRO A 122 -8.53 -20.41 5.61
C PRO A 122 -8.93 -19.06 5.02
N VAL A 123 -8.66 -18.89 3.73
CA VAL A 123 -9.07 -17.76 2.90
C VAL A 123 -10.06 -18.29 1.87
N THR A 124 -11.29 -17.77 1.87
CA THR A 124 -12.42 -18.37 1.10
C THR A 124 -13.23 -17.36 0.29
N LYS A 125 -12.72 -16.14 0.14
CA LYS A 125 -13.45 -15.01 -0.46
C LYS A 125 -12.63 -14.27 -1.50
N LEU A 126 -11.49 -14.79 -1.94
CA LEU A 126 -10.66 -14.09 -2.92
C LEU A 126 -11.36 -13.99 -4.27
N SER A 127 -12.15 -15.00 -4.64
CA SER A 127 -12.99 -14.97 -5.85
C SER A 127 -14.03 -13.87 -5.89
N LEU A 128 -14.53 -13.44 -4.73
CA LEU A 128 -15.43 -12.30 -4.65
C LEU A 128 -14.68 -10.96 -4.60
N LEU A 129 -13.52 -10.94 -3.94
CA LEU A 129 -12.82 -9.71 -3.58
C LEU A 129 -11.87 -9.20 -4.67
N VAL A 130 -11.16 -10.10 -5.35
CA VAL A 130 -10.19 -9.72 -6.39
C VAL A 130 -10.85 -8.98 -7.54
N PRO A 131 -11.99 -9.44 -8.12
CA PRO A 131 -12.65 -8.68 -9.19
C PRO A 131 -13.10 -7.28 -8.74
N ARG A 132 -13.59 -7.15 -7.50
CA ARG A 132 -13.98 -5.85 -6.93
C ARG A 132 -12.78 -4.95 -6.73
N PHE A 133 -11.68 -5.48 -6.21
CA PHE A 133 -10.44 -4.74 -6.02
C PHE A 133 -9.91 -4.17 -7.35
N ILE A 134 -9.93 -5.00 -8.41
CA ILE A 134 -9.54 -4.58 -9.75
C ILE A 134 -10.50 -3.52 -10.29
N GLN A 135 -11.83 -3.71 -10.14
CA GLN A 135 -12.84 -2.76 -10.60
C GLN A 135 -12.74 -1.39 -9.93
N GLU A 136 -12.41 -1.35 -8.63
CA GLU A 136 -12.31 -0.11 -7.86
C GLU A 136 -11.20 0.81 -8.36
N ARG A 137 -10.18 0.27 -9.03
CA ARG A 137 -9.03 1.00 -9.62
C ARG A 137 -8.48 2.14 -8.75
N PHE A 138 -8.45 1.95 -7.43
CA PHE A 138 -8.22 3.03 -6.46
C PHE A 138 -6.89 3.77 -6.60
N LEU A 139 -5.85 3.17 -7.20
CA LEU A 139 -4.59 3.86 -7.48
C LEU A 139 -4.80 5.03 -8.46
N ALA A 140 -5.79 4.91 -9.34
CA ALA A 140 -6.19 5.98 -10.24
C ALA A 140 -6.64 7.23 -9.47
N ASP A 141 -7.08 7.13 -8.22
CA ASP A 141 -7.55 8.28 -7.46
C ASP A 141 -6.39 9.09 -6.83
N TYR A 142 -5.15 8.58 -6.88
CA TYR A 142 -4.04 9.18 -6.15
C TYR A 142 -3.50 10.46 -6.79
N HIS A 143 -3.83 10.73 -8.06
CA HIS A 143 -3.43 11.96 -8.76
C HIS A 143 -4.29 13.17 -8.37
N ASP A 144 -5.50 12.96 -7.85
CA ASP A 144 -6.41 14.02 -7.41
C ASP A 144 -6.37 14.13 -5.89
N ASP A 145 -6.03 15.28 -5.35
CA ASP A 145 -5.84 15.46 -3.91
C ASP A 145 -7.13 15.29 -3.09
N GLN A 146 -8.31 15.55 -3.68
CA GLN A 146 -9.58 15.30 -3.01
C GLN A 146 -9.89 13.80 -2.94
N LEU A 147 -9.71 13.09 -4.05
CA LEU A 147 -9.91 11.64 -4.10
C LEU A 147 -8.85 10.90 -3.27
N LEU A 148 -7.60 11.36 -3.28
CA LEU A 148 -6.53 10.85 -2.42
C LEU A 148 -6.90 11.02 -0.94
N ARG A 149 -7.39 12.19 -0.51
CA ARG A 149 -7.87 12.38 0.86
C ARG A 149 -9.03 11.44 1.20
N MET A 150 -9.96 11.23 0.28
CA MET A 150 -11.04 10.25 0.46
C MET A 150 -10.48 8.84 0.69
N ARG A 151 -9.47 8.41 -0.09
CA ARG A 151 -8.81 7.10 0.06
C ARG A 151 -8.04 7.00 1.38
N LEU A 152 -7.31 8.04 1.78
CA LEU A 152 -6.66 8.16 3.09
C LEU A 152 -7.68 8.01 4.21
N ASN A 153 -8.80 8.72 4.17
CA ASN A 153 -9.88 8.58 5.16
C ASN A 153 -10.49 7.16 5.20
N GLY A 154 -10.50 6.46 4.07
CA GLY A 154 -10.78 5.03 4.01
C GLY A 154 -9.77 4.17 4.77
N VAL A 155 -8.47 4.50 4.73
CA VAL A 155 -7.42 3.89 5.57
C VAL A 155 -7.65 4.22 7.04
N MET A 156 -7.79 5.50 7.39
CA MET A 156 -7.99 5.98 8.77
C MET A 156 -9.14 5.25 9.47
N ARG A 157 -10.29 5.12 8.78
CA ARG A 157 -11.45 4.40 9.30
C ARG A 157 -11.16 2.92 9.55
N ARG A 158 -10.40 2.25 8.70
CA ARG A 158 -10.04 0.82 8.85
C ARG A 158 -9.17 0.58 10.09
N VAL A 159 -8.28 1.52 10.39
CA VAL A 159 -7.41 1.49 11.58
C VAL A 159 -8.03 2.18 12.81
N ARG A 160 -9.27 2.68 12.69
CA ARG A 160 -10.04 3.36 13.76
C ARG A 160 -9.40 4.67 14.24
N LEU A 161 -8.76 5.39 13.33
CA LEU A 161 -8.23 6.73 13.58
C LEU A 161 -9.20 7.80 13.06
N PRO A 162 -9.17 9.02 13.61
CA PRO A 162 -9.94 10.15 13.11
C PRO A 162 -9.66 10.43 11.63
N MET A 163 -10.66 10.97 10.94
CA MET A 163 -10.52 11.40 9.56
C MET A 163 -9.67 12.67 9.44
N LEU A 164 -8.95 12.79 8.35
CA LEU A 164 -8.20 13.97 7.95
C LEU A 164 -9.16 15.06 7.45
N PRO A 165 -9.02 16.31 7.94
CA PRO A 165 -9.88 17.44 7.60
C PRO A 165 -9.66 17.91 6.16
N ASP A 166 -10.55 18.78 5.66
CA ASP A 166 -10.48 19.32 4.29
C ASP A 166 -9.21 20.14 4.05
N SER A 167 -8.67 20.78 5.10
CA SER A 167 -7.41 21.55 5.05
C SER A 167 -6.22 20.72 4.56
N VAL A 168 -6.25 19.39 4.73
CA VAL A 168 -5.19 18.49 4.27
C VAL A 168 -5.08 18.46 2.75
N VAL A 169 -6.15 18.75 1.99
CA VAL A 169 -6.10 18.73 0.50
C VAL A 169 -5.05 19.70 -0.03
N ALA A 170 -5.02 20.94 0.47
CA ALA A 170 -4.05 21.93 0.02
C ALA A 170 -2.60 21.53 0.37
N TRP A 171 -2.43 20.86 1.52
CA TRP A 171 -1.14 20.33 1.94
C TRP A 171 -0.67 19.14 1.09
N LEU A 172 -1.59 18.26 0.66
CA LEU A 172 -1.25 17.12 -0.21
C LEU A 172 -0.59 17.56 -1.52
N ALA A 173 -1.04 18.67 -2.12
CA ALA A 173 -0.40 19.24 -3.30
C ALA A 173 1.09 19.57 -3.03
N THR A 174 1.40 20.18 -1.89
CA THR A 174 2.79 20.51 -1.52
C THR A 174 3.62 19.29 -1.14
N ALA A 175 3.00 18.31 -0.49
CA ALA A 175 3.65 17.06 -0.12
C ALA A 175 4.01 16.24 -1.37
N ARG A 176 3.16 16.26 -2.40
CA ARG A 176 3.40 15.59 -3.69
C ARG A 176 4.65 16.08 -4.38
N GLU A 177 4.87 17.39 -4.42
CA GLU A 177 6.10 17.97 -5.00
C GLU A 177 7.34 17.43 -4.29
N ARG A 178 7.34 17.41 -2.95
CA ARG A 178 8.47 16.89 -2.15
C ARG A 178 8.72 15.41 -2.36
N VAL A 179 7.66 14.60 -2.45
CA VAL A 179 7.80 13.18 -2.80
C VAL A 179 8.36 13.03 -4.23
N ARG A 180 7.92 13.86 -5.17
CA ARG A 180 8.41 13.84 -6.56
C ARG A 180 9.90 14.19 -6.65
N GLU A 181 10.33 15.22 -5.93
CA GLU A 181 11.73 15.65 -5.85
C GLU A 181 12.64 14.56 -5.30
N HIS A 182 12.14 13.74 -4.37
CA HIS A 182 12.89 12.69 -3.69
C HIS A 182 12.59 11.26 -4.18
N ALA A 183 11.82 11.10 -5.25
CA ALA A 183 11.34 9.78 -5.66
C ALA A 183 12.47 8.81 -6.02
N ASP A 184 13.57 9.29 -6.62
CA ASP A 184 14.72 8.42 -6.94
C ASP A 184 15.42 7.89 -5.67
N GLU A 185 15.53 8.73 -4.63
CA GLU A 185 16.09 8.32 -3.33
C GLU A 185 15.17 7.33 -2.60
N LEU A 186 13.84 7.51 -2.73
CA LEU A 186 12.84 6.59 -2.17
C LEU A 186 12.85 5.21 -2.85
N LEU A 187 13.25 5.15 -4.12
CA LEU A 187 13.25 3.92 -4.94
C LEU A 187 14.62 3.25 -5.02
N THR A 188 15.65 3.78 -4.35
CA THR A 188 17.00 3.22 -4.35
C THR A 188 17.24 2.38 -3.10
N PRO A 189 17.43 1.05 -3.21
CA PRO A 189 17.79 0.22 -2.08
C PRO A 189 19.14 0.63 -1.47
N PRO A 190 19.34 0.45 -0.15
CA PRO A 190 20.66 0.61 0.45
C PRO A 190 21.67 -0.36 -0.20
N ALA A 191 22.90 0.13 -0.37
CA ALA A 191 24.02 -0.61 -0.96
C ALA A 191 24.50 -1.78 -0.09
#